data_AF-A0A661B6W9-F1
#
_entry.id   AF-A0A661B6W9-F1
#
_cell.length_a   1.000
_cell.length_b   1.000
_cell.length_c   1.000
_cell.angle_alpha   90.00
_cell.angle_beta   90.00
_cell.angle_gamma   90.00
#
_symmetry.space_group_name_H-M   'P 1'
#
loop_
_entity.id
_entity.type
_entity.pdbx_description
1 polymer ?
#
loop_
_entity_poly.entity_id
_entity_poly.type
_entity_poly.pdbx_seq_one_letter_code
_entity_poly.pdbx_strand_id
1 'polypeptide(L)'
;MTKSISAEQGTLFDLSEFPSYEEIMEAYKKEFENYVLPKGDTIFGFWMQTLADLEFLNLELEGLADKYTINPLDRTVYLEGNENSIRLRIAHLEKVKGKTTLYTDLVDKFGDTNAYAFHNLYPYKGKFYPRIVRTLINAFKLDHNSLLLDPFNGSGTTTHEASLMGIKSVGIDVTPMGIVLSELKNDLLFIDEQKLNLKPTDLQNIFKTIENRKWEHSDPIINKLMLAVYFDTIDAFARTSRYRKKGKIGLFIEKFNYIKDCHKKTMEIRKKYGLNFEPAKIIEGDILELKSISDLEGKFNACITSPPYYFSIDYV
;
A
#
# COMPACT_ATOMS: atom_id res chain seq x y z
N MET A 1 0.96 84.61 25.41
CA MET A 1 1.12 83.37 26.22
C MET A 1 -0.06 82.48 25.90
N THR A 2 0.16 81.47 25.06
CA THR A 2 -0.90 80.56 24.59
C THR A 2 -0.38 79.15 24.83
N LYS A 3 -1.06 78.40 25.70
CA LYS A 3 -0.72 77.04 26.12
C LYS A 3 -0.80 76.08 24.93
N SER A 4 0.28 75.34 24.66
CA SER A 4 0.28 74.18 23.77
C SER A 4 -0.16 72.94 24.55
N ILE A 5 -1.22 72.28 24.08
CA ILE A 5 -1.66 70.97 24.54
C ILE A 5 -0.86 69.94 23.73
N SER A 6 0.04 69.20 24.36
CA SER A 6 0.63 67.98 23.77
C SER A 6 -0.32 66.82 24.03
N ALA A 7 -0.93 66.30 22.97
CA ALA A 7 -1.68 65.05 23.02
C ALA A 7 -0.70 63.88 23.03
N GLU A 8 -0.54 63.22 24.18
CA GLU A 8 0.01 61.87 24.26
C GLU A 8 -1.07 60.89 23.79
N GLN A 9 -0.90 60.34 22.59
CA GLN A 9 -1.64 59.14 22.17
C GLN A 9 -0.97 57.93 22.81
N GLY A 10 -1.54 57.44 23.92
CA GLY A 10 -1.18 56.13 24.47
C GLY A 10 -1.69 55.03 23.53
N THR A 11 -0.78 54.23 22.98
CA THR A 11 -1.11 52.96 22.34
C THR A 11 -1.42 51.93 23.42
N LEU A 12 -2.54 51.22 23.29
CA LEU A 12 -3.10 50.29 24.28
C LEU A 12 -2.21 49.04 24.56
N PHE A 13 -1.06 48.92 23.90
CA PHE A 13 -0.09 47.85 24.06
C PHE A 13 1.34 48.42 24.06
N ASP A 14 2.00 48.40 25.22
CA ASP A 14 3.44 48.65 25.37
C ASP A 14 4.23 47.43 24.87
N LEU A 15 4.23 47.21 23.56
CA LEU A 15 5.12 46.24 22.91
C LEU A 15 6.04 47.01 21.98
N SER A 16 7.24 47.30 22.48
CA SER A 16 8.34 47.81 21.68
C SER A 16 8.77 46.72 20.69
N GLU A 17 8.46 46.95 19.42
CA GLU A 17 8.79 46.14 18.23
C GLU A 17 7.83 44.97 17.95
N PHE A 18 7.20 45.02 16.77
CA PHE A 18 6.46 43.89 16.21
C PHE A 18 7.45 42.79 15.82
N PRO A 19 7.15 41.51 16.11
CA PRO A 19 8.03 40.41 15.75
C PRO A 19 8.24 40.37 14.23
N SER A 20 9.47 40.10 13.81
CA SER A 20 9.82 39.90 12.41
C SER A 20 9.09 38.68 11.83
N TYR A 21 8.98 38.62 10.49
CA TYR A 21 8.38 37.46 9.81
C TYR A 21 9.04 36.13 10.22
N GLU A 22 10.37 36.10 10.40
CA GLU A 22 11.10 34.90 10.83
C GLU A 22 10.75 34.50 12.27
N GLU A 23 10.64 35.47 13.19
CA GLU A 23 10.22 35.21 14.57
C GLU A 23 8.78 34.74 14.66
N ILE A 24 7.89 35.30 13.83
CA ILE A 24 6.52 34.82 13.67
C ILE A 24 6.57 33.37 13.17
N MET A 25 7.26 33.07 12.06
CA MET A 25 7.31 31.72 11.51
C MET A 25 7.91 30.70 12.49
N GLU A 26 8.92 31.05 13.26
CA GLU A 26 9.53 30.18 14.27
C GLU A 26 8.61 29.98 15.48
N ALA A 27 7.92 31.03 15.94
CA ALA A 27 6.92 30.93 16.99
C ALA A 27 5.73 30.06 16.54
N TYR A 28 5.21 30.28 15.33
CA TYR A 28 4.17 29.45 14.74
C TYR A 28 4.64 28.01 14.58
N LYS A 29 5.88 27.75 14.17
CA LYS A 29 6.42 26.38 14.06
C LYS A 29 6.49 25.68 15.42
N LYS A 30 6.98 26.38 16.46
CA LYS A 30 7.02 25.85 17.83
C LYS A 30 5.63 25.60 18.40
N GLU A 31 4.68 26.49 18.13
CA GLU A 31 3.29 26.28 18.54
C GLU A 31 2.62 25.17 17.73
N PHE A 32 2.88 25.11 16.43
CA PHE A 32 2.35 24.09 15.52
C PHE A 32 2.68 22.70 16.06
N GLU A 33 3.93 22.44 16.44
CA GLU A 33 4.34 21.17 17.07
C GLU A 33 3.47 20.80 18.28
N ASN A 34 3.06 21.77 19.10
CA ASN A 34 2.22 21.54 20.30
C ASN A 34 0.74 21.23 19.98
N TYR A 35 0.25 21.65 18.82
CA TYR A 35 -1.14 21.43 18.36
C TYR A 35 -1.29 20.22 17.43
N VAL A 36 -0.19 19.80 16.81
CA VAL A 36 -0.19 18.90 15.64
C VAL A 36 0.44 17.55 15.98
N LEU A 37 1.44 17.51 16.87
CA LEU A 37 2.09 16.27 17.22
C LEU A 37 1.24 15.47 18.23
N PRO A 38 1.02 14.17 17.96
CA PRO A 38 0.30 13.30 18.89
C PRO A 38 0.96 13.25 20.27
N LYS A 39 0.16 13.37 21.32
CA LYS A 39 0.63 13.43 22.72
C LYS A 39 0.64 12.03 23.36
N GLY A 40 1.51 11.14 22.90
CA GLY A 40 1.60 9.78 23.46
C GLY A 40 2.62 8.87 22.79
N ASP A 41 2.70 7.63 23.26
CA ASP A 41 3.60 6.60 22.74
C ASP A 41 2.94 5.72 21.66
N THR A 42 1.61 5.66 21.65
CA THR A 42 0.81 4.85 20.74
C THR A 42 -0.14 5.78 20.00
N ILE A 43 0.17 6.01 18.72
CA ILE A 43 -0.32 7.17 17.98
C ILE A 43 -0.66 6.79 16.55
N PHE A 44 -1.54 7.56 15.92
CA PHE A 44 -1.84 7.44 14.51
C PHE A 44 -1.60 8.75 13.76
N GLY A 45 -1.30 8.61 12.46
CA GLY A 45 -0.65 9.62 11.65
C GLY A 45 -1.51 10.68 10.99
N PHE A 46 -0.87 11.66 10.37
CA PHE A 46 -1.57 12.72 9.60
C PHE A 46 -2.30 12.19 8.38
N TRP A 47 -1.98 10.98 7.94
CA TRP A 47 -2.68 10.28 6.87
C TRP A 47 -4.03 9.69 7.31
N MET A 48 -4.37 9.77 8.60
CA MET A 48 -5.69 9.46 9.14
C MET A 48 -6.54 10.73 9.13
N GLN A 49 -7.19 11.01 8.00
CA GLN A 49 -7.84 12.30 7.77
C GLN A 49 -9.36 12.21 7.86
N THR A 50 -9.93 11.01 7.80
CA THR A 50 -11.37 10.80 7.68
C THR A 50 -11.94 10.06 8.86
N LEU A 51 -13.24 10.24 9.12
CA LEU A 51 -13.98 9.41 10.07
C LEU A 51 -13.92 7.93 9.66
N ALA A 52 -13.90 7.63 8.36
CA ALA A 52 -13.75 6.26 7.87
C ALA A 52 -12.42 5.63 8.32
N ASP A 53 -11.32 6.39 8.30
CA ASP A 53 -10.04 5.88 8.81
C ASP A 53 -10.12 5.53 10.30
N LEU A 54 -10.80 6.36 11.11
CA LEU A 54 -11.02 6.07 12.54
C LEU A 54 -11.88 4.83 12.76
N GLU A 55 -12.92 4.63 11.95
CA GLU A 55 -13.72 3.40 12.00
C GLU A 55 -12.91 2.16 11.60
N PHE A 56 -12.04 2.28 10.59
CA PHE A 56 -11.12 1.19 10.23
C PHE A 56 -10.11 0.90 11.33
N LEU A 57 -9.58 1.92 12.01
CA LEU A 57 -8.74 1.74 13.18
C LEU A 57 -9.48 1.03 14.31
N ASN A 58 -10.73 1.42 14.59
CA ASN A 58 -11.57 0.75 15.58
C ASN A 58 -11.74 -0.73 15.23
N LEU A 59 -12.18 -1.03 14.01
CA LEU A 59 -12.38 -2.39 13.52
C LEU A 59 -11.10 -3.25 13.59
N GLU A 60 -9.94 -2.65 13.27
CA GLU A 60 -8.65 -3.32 13.37
C GLU A 60 -8.27 -3.67 14.81
N LEU A 61 -8.54 -2.77 15.75
CA LEU A 61 -8.26 -2.97 17.17
C LEU A 61 -9.18 -4.01 17.82
N GLU A 62 -10.45 -4.12 17.41
CA GLU A 62 -11.35 -5.22 17.83
C GLU A 62 -10.78 -6.61 17.48
N GLY A 63 -10.04 -6.68 16.38
CA GLY A 63 -9.35 -7.88 15.91
C GLY A 63 -8.05 -8.20 16.68
N LEU A 64 -7.31 -7.16 17.09
CA LEU A 64 -5.91 -7.28 17.50
C LEU A 64 -5.63 -7.04 18.99
N ALA A 65 -6.44 -6.23 19.67
CA ALA A 65 -6.22 -5.79 21.05
C ALA A 65 -7.22 -6.45 22.02
N ASP A 66 -6.79 -6.69 23.25
CA ASP A 66 -7.65 -7.23 24.30
C ASP A 66 -8.57 -6.13 24.88
N LYS A 67 -8.04 -4.91 25.00
CA LYS A 67 -8.76 -3.68 25.33
C LYS A 67 -8.12 -2.51 24.63
N TYR A 68 -8.91 -1.50 24.29
CA TYR A 68 -8.39 -0.26 23.75
C TYR A 68 -9.35 0.91 23.95
N THR A 69 -8.82 2.13 23.86
CA THR A 69 -9.58 3.38 23.81
C THR A 69 -8.90 4.30 22.80
N ILE A 70 -9.66 4.77 21.81
CA ILE A 70 -9.18 5.74 20.81
C ILE A 70 -9.52 7.15 21.29
N ASN A 71 -8.52 8.02 21.37
CA ASN A 71 -8.71 9.45 21.54
C ASN A 71 -8.40 10.16 20.20
N PRO A 72 -9.43 10.51 19.42
CA PRO A 72 -9.22 11.11 18.11
C PRO A 72 -8.69 12.54 18.16
N LEU A 73 -8.92 13.27 19.26
CA LEU A 73 -8.48 14.66 19.41
C LEU A 73 -6.97 14.74 19.62
N ASP A 74 -6.42 13.90 20.50
CA ASP A 74 -4.98 13.85 20.76
C ASP A 74 -4.23 12.87 19.83
N ARG A 75 -4.97 12.17 18.96
CA ARG A 75 -4.47 11.12 18.05
C ARG A 75 -3.69 10.02 18.75
N THR A 76 -4.20 9.62 19.91
CA THR A 76 -3.60 8.59 20.75
C THR A 76 -4.54 7.40 20.89
N VAL A 77 -3.95 6.25 21.16
CA VAL A 77 -4.69 5.02 21.48
C VAL A 77 -4.10 4.42 22.74
N TYR A 78 -4.94 4.23 23.76
CA TYR A 78 -4.61 3.28 24.82
C TYR A 78 -4.95 1.87 24.31
N LEU A 79 -4.05 0.91 24.47
CA LEU A 79 -4.31 -0.49 24.13
C LEU A 79 -3.58 -1.45 25.09
N GLU A 80 -4.20 -2.62 25.29
CA GLU A 80 -3.67 -3.80 25.97
C GLU A 80 -3.65 -4.99 24.99
N GLY A 81 -2.64 -5.85 25.09
CA GLY A 81 -2.49 -7.05 24.26
C GLY A 81 -1.03 -7.31 23.91
N ASN A 82 -0.79 -8.19 22.93
CA ASN A 82 0.55 -8.47 22.45
C ASN A 82 1.08 -7.31 21.58
N GLU A 83 1.76 -6.36 22.21
CA GLU A 83 2.28 -5.14 21.57
C GLU A 83 3.11 -5.40 20.31
N ASN A 84 3.96 -6.44 20.32
CA ASN A 84 4.78 -6.78 19.17
C ASN A 84 3.94 -7.33 18.01
N SER A 85 2.95 -8.18 18.30
CA SER A 85 2.03 -8.70 17.30
C SER A 85 1.20 -7.56 16.67
N ILE A 86 0.60 -6.71 17.52
CA ILE A 86 -0.18 -5.54 17.08
C ILE A 86 0.67 -4.65 16.18
N ARG A 87 1.88 -4.28 16.61
CA ARG A 87 2.81 -3.41 15.87
C ARG A 87 3.20 -3.97 14.50
N LEU A 88 3.27 -5.29 14.35
CA LEU A 88 3.59 -5.95 13.08
C LEU A 88 2.37 -6.14 12.15
N ARG A 89 1.16 -5.92 12.66
CA ARG A 89 -0.08 -6.17 11.90
C ARG A 89 -0.86 -4.91 11.57
N ILE A 90 -0.99 -4.00 12.52
CA ILE A 90 -1.88 -2.83 12.47
C ILE A 90 -1.47 -1.88 11.34
N ALA A 91 -2.44 -1.44 10.54
CA ALA A 91 -2.21 -0.56 9.40
C ALA A 91 -2.49 0.92 9.71
N HIS A 92 -3.30 1.18 10.74
CA HIS A 92 -3.77 2.53 11.05
C HIS A 92 -3.01 3.24 12.19
N LEU A 93 -2.03 2.58 12.83
CA LEU A 93 -1.16 3.23 13.82
C LEU A 93 0.24 3.52 13.26
N GLU A 94 0.75 4.69 13.61
CA GLU A 94 2.14 5.11 13.35
C GLU A 94 3.13 4.41 14.26
N LYS A 95 2.79 4.44 15.55
CA LYS A 95 3.60 3.85 16.61
C LYS A 95 2.71 3.08 17.57
N VAL A 96 3.29 2.04 18.14
CA VAL A 96 2.74 1.30 19.28
C VAL A 96 3.82 1.32 20.35
N LYS A 97 3.52 1.90 21.52
CA LYS A 97 4.44 2.00 22.67
C LYS A 97 5.82 2.56 22.31
N GLY A 98 5.81 3.65 21.55
CA GLY A 98 6.99 4.41 21.12
C GLY A 98 7.73 3.81 19.92
N LYS A 99 7.32 2.63 19.43
CA LYS A 99 7.99 1.93 18.33
C LYS A 99 7.17 2.02 17.05
N THR A 100 7.84 2.34 15.94
CA THR A 100 7.23 2.39 14.60
C THR A 100 6.59 1.04 14.21
N THR A 101 5.41 1.10 13.61
CA THR A 101 4.70 -0.08 13.08
C THR A 101 5.34 -0.59 11.80
N LEU A 102 5.10 -1.86 11.47
CA LEU A 102 5.50 -2.41 10.17
C LEU A 102 4.89 -1.59 9.02
N TYR A 103 3.64 -1.18 9.17
CA TYR A 103 2.91 -0.47 8.13
C TYR A 103 3.49 0.91 7.86
N THR A 104 3.85 1.68 8.89
CA THR A 104 4.54 2.97 8.70
C THR A 104 5.86 2.80 7.98
N ASP A 105 6.66 1.81 8.36
CA ASP A 105 7.91 1.51 7.68
C ASP A 105 7.71 1.12 6.20
N LEU A 106 6.65 0.37 5.88
CA LEU A 106 6.25 0.08 4.49
C LEU A 106 5.91 1.38 3.75
N VAL A 107 5.05 2.22 4.32
CA VAL A 107 4.63 3.49 3.70
C VAL A 107 5.82 4.41 3.47
N ASP A 108 6.69 4.59 4.46
CA ASP A 108 7.87 5.45 4.35
C ASP A 108 8.86 4.93 3.29
N LYS A 109 9.04 3.61 3.19
CA LYS A 109 9.96 2.98 2.23
C LYS A 109 9.47 3.11 0.78
N PHE A 110 8.16 3.06 0.57
CA PHE A 110 7.55 3.11 -0.77
C PHE A 110 7.03 4.50 -1.15
N GLY A 111 6.80 5.38 -0.18
CA GLY A 111 6.27 6.73 -0.35
C GLY A 111 4.77 6.79 -0.65
N ASP A 112 4.02 5.71 -0.42
CA ASP A 112 2.61 5.60 -0.80
C ASP A 112 1.88 4.56 0.07
N THR A 113 0.65 4.89 0.49
CA THR A 113 -0.18 4.03 1.34
C THR A 113 -0.90 2.91 0.58
N ASN A 114 -0.92 2.94 -0.75
CA ASN A 114 -1.62 1.99 -1.61
C ASN A 114 -0.73 1.38 -2.70
N ALA A 115 0.49 1.88 -2.89
CA ALA A 115 1.42 1.42 -3.93
C ALA A 115 2.67 0.67 -3.41
N TYR A 116 2.65 0.20 -2.16
CA TYR A 116 3.76 -0.58 -1.61
C TYR A 116 3.85 -2.00 -2.19
N ALA A 117 5.01 -2.63 -2.01
CA ALA A 117 5.35 -3.91 -2.62
C ALA A 117 5.04 -3.92 -4.13
N PHE A 118 4.13 -4.78 -4.58
CA PHE A 118 3.75 -4.91 -5.98
C PHE A 118 2.30 -4.44 -6.28
N HIS A 119 1.66 -3.69 -5.38
CA HIS A 119 0.28 -3.21 -5.61
C HIS A 119 0.14 -2.26 -6.82
N ASN A 120 1.22 -1.58 -7.17
CA ASN A 120 1.32 -0.73 -8.36
C ASN A 120 2.06 -1.38 -9.54
N LEU A 121 2.07 -2.71 -9.62
CA LEU A 121 2.70 -3.47 -10.71
C LEU A 121 2.15 -3.13 -12.10
N TYR A 122 0.83 -2.94 -12.20
CA TYR A 122 0.13 -2.65 -13.46
C TYR A 122 -1.10 -1.77 -13.18
N PRO A 123 -1.49 -0.80 -14.04
CA PRO A 123 -2.65 0.07 -13.83
C PRO A 123 -4.00 -0.64 -14.11
N TYR A 124 -4.33 -1.64 -13.27
CA TYR A 124 -5.64 -2.30 -13.27
C TYR A 124 -6.73 -1.35 -12.76
N LYS A 125 -7.90 -1.31 -13.41
CA LYS A 125 -9.05 -0.51 -12.98
C LYS A 125 -9.81 -1.24 -11.85
N GLY A 126 -10.43 -0.49 -10.94
CA GLY A 126 -11.21 -1.08 -9.85
C GLY A 126 -10.38 -1.98 -8.93
N LYS A 127 -9.24 -1.49 -8.43
CA LYS A 127 -8.42 -2.23 -7.46
C LYS A 127 -8.91 -1.99 -6.04
N PHE A 128 -8.88 -3.05 -5.25
CA PHE A 128 -9.03 -2.94 -3.80
C PHE A 128 -7.86 -2.16 -3.18
N TYR A 129 -8.12 -1.43 -2.10
CA TYR A 129 -7.10 -0.71 -1.34
C TYR A 129 -6.37 -1.68 -0.39
N PRO A 130 -5.03 -1.83 -0.52
CA PRO A 130 -4.26 -2.77 0.30
C PRO A 130 -4.43 -2.57 1.81
N ARG A 131 -4.46 -1.30 2.26
CA ARG A 131 -4.67 -0.96 3.67
C ARG A 131 -5.96 -1.55 4.22
N ILE A 132 -7.03 -1.48 3.44
CA ILE A 132 -8.36 -1.98 3.84
C ILE A 132 -8.36 -3.51 3.91
N VAL A 133 -7.73 -4.18 2.95
CA VAL A 133 -7.59 -5.65 3.02
C VAL A 133 -6.87 -6.07 4.29
N ARG A 134 -5.73 -5.43 4.61
CA ARG A 134 -4.98 -5.71 5.84
C ARG A 134 -5.83 -5.52 7.10
N THR A 135 -6.63 -4.47 7.14
CA THR A 135 -7.58 -4.23 8.22
C THR A 135 -8.65 -5.31 8.33
N LEU A 136 -9.23 -5.76 7.22
CA LEU A 136 -10.22 -6.84 7.23
C LEU A 136 -9.60 -8.18 7.67
N ILE A 137 -8.38 -8.47 7.21
CA ILE A 137 -7.60 -9.63 7.66
C ILE A 137 -7.39 -9.60 9.18
N ASN A 138 -7.08 -8.43 9.73
CA ASN A 138 -6.90 -8.23 11.17
C ASN A 138 -8.22 -8.34 11.94
N ALA A 139 -9.30 -7.73 11.44
CA ALA A 139 -10.64 -7.77 12.03
C ALA A 139 -11.20 -9.20 12.11
N PHE A 140 -10.97 -10.01 11.08
CA PHE A 140 -11.32 -11.43 11.06
C PHE A 140 -10.36 -12.33 11.84
N LYS A 141 -9.35 -11.75 12.50
CA LYS A 141 -8.38 -12.46 13.34
C LYS A 141 -7.62 -13.57 12.60
N LEU A 142 -7.45 -13.42 11.29
CA LEU A 142 -6.79 -14.43 10.46
C LEU A 142 -5.31 -14.50 10.79
N ASP A 143 -4.75 -15.70 10.81
CA ASP A 143 -3.36 -16.00 11.11
C ASP A 143 -2.75 -16.98 10.10
N HIS A 144 -1.54 -17.48 10.36
CA HIS A 144 -0.83 -18.43 9.49
C HIS A 144 -1.52 -19.79 9.33
N ASN A 145 -2.50 -20.11 10.19
CA ASN A 145 -3.31 -21.32 10.08
C ASN A 145 -4.62 -21.08 9.32
N SER A 146 -4.92 -19.81 9.01
CA SER A 146 -6.13 -19.42 8.33
C SER A 146 -6.00 -19.55 6.81
N LEU A 147 -7.14 -19.82 6.15
CA LEU A 147 -7.28 -19.82 4.70
C LEU A 147 -8.27 -18.73 4.28
N LEU A 148 -7.80 -17.78 3.49
CA LEU A 148 -8.58 -16.67 2.94
C LEU A 148 -9.04 -16.96 1.50
N LEU A 149 -10.29 -16.62 1.17
CA LEU A 149 -10.81 -16.63 -0.19
C LEU A 149 -10.99 -15.21 -0.72
N ASP A 150 -10.55 -14.96 -1.96
CA ASP A 150 -11.04 -13.87 -2.80
C ASP A 150 -11.74 -14.47 -4.05
N PRO A 151 -13.09 -14.43 -4.10
CA PRO A 151 -13.86 -15.00 -5.20
C PRO A 151 -13.82 -14.19 -6.51
N PHE A 152 -13.34 -12.94 -6.47
CA PHE A 152 -13.25 -12.04 -7.63
C PHE A 152 -11.88 -11.35 -7.61
N ASN A 153 -10.84 -12.18 -7.67
CA ASN A 153 -9.48 -11.82 -7.28
C ASN A 153 -8.88 -10.70 -8.13
N GLY A 154 -9.31 -10.53 -9.39
CA GLY A 154 -8.83 -9.50 -10.30
C GLY A 154 -7.31 -9.46 -10.36
N SER A 155 -6.71 -8.28 -10.09
CA SER A 155 -5.25 -8.12 -10.02
C SER A 155 -4.58 -8.64 -8.73
N GLY A 156 -5.33 -9.28 -7.84
CA GLY A 156 -4.84 -9.98 -6.66
C GLY A 156 -4.44 -9.09 -5.48
N THR A 157 -5.16 -8.02 -5.18
CA THR A 157 -4.85 -7.20 -3.98
C THR A 157 -5.02 -8.03 -2.70
N THR A 158 -6.13 -8.77 -2.58
CA THR A 158 -6.45 -9.54 -1.39
C THR A 158 -5.44 -10.65 -1.12
N THR A 159 -5.19 -11.48 -2.15
CA THR A 159 -4.23 -12.58 -2.09
C THR A 159 -2.81 -12.07 -1.83
N HIS A 160 -2.42 -10.93 -2.41
CA HIS A 160 -1.10 -10.36 -2.18
C HIS A 160 -0.89 -9.83 -0.76
N GLU A 161 -1.88 -9.16 -0.17
CA GLU A 161 -1.79 -8.76 1.24
C GLU A 161 -1.74 -9.97 2.18
N ALA A 162 -2.55 -11.00 1.91
CA ALA A 162 -2.48 -12.24 2.67
C ALA A 162 -1.08 -12.86 2.59
N SER A 163 -0.49 -12.92 1.39
CA SER A 163 0.89 -13.38 1.20
C SER A 163 1.91 -12.58 1.99
N LEU A 164 1.81 -11.23 1.98
CA LEU A 164 2.70 -10.35 2.77
C LEU A 164 2.52 -10.53 4.30
N MET A 165 1.34 -10.96 4.73
CA MET A 165 0.99 -11.22 6.13
C MET A 165 1.24 -12.67 6.57
N GLY A 166 1.71 -13.54 5.67
CA GLY A 166 1.95 -14.95 5.96
C GLY A 166 0.69 -15.78 6.12
N ILE A 167 -0.37 -15.42 5.39
CA ILE A 167 -1.69 -16.07 5.43
C ILE A 167 -1.94 -16.77 4.10
N LYS A 168 -2.41 -18.02 4.17
CA LYS A 168 -2.77 -18.78 2.97
C LYS A 168 -3.98 -18.17 2.31
N SER A 169 -3.95 -18.06 0.99
CA SER A 169 -5.06 -17.51 0.24
C SER A 169 -5.33 -18.25 -1.05
N VAL A 170 -6.61 -18.26 -1.45
CA VAL A 170 -7.07 -18.71 -2.75
C VAL A 170 -7.76 -17.53 -3.44
N GLY A 171 -7.33 -17.22 -4.65
CA GLY A 171 -7.96 -16.22 -5.51
C GLY A 171 -8.57 -16.89 -6.73
N ILE A 172 -9.82 -16.56 -7.05
CA ILE A 172 -10.53 -17.07 -8.23
C ILE A 172 -10.90 -15.89 -9.11
N ASP A 173 -10.67 -16.00 -10.41
CA ASP A 173 -11.11 -15.00 -11.39
C ASP A 173 -11.34 -15.66 -12.76
N VAL A 174 -12.31 -15.14 -13.51
CA VAL A 174 -12.61 -15.62 -14.87
C VAL A 174 -11.77 -14.91 -15.93
N THR A 175 -11.18 -13.76 -15.61
CA THR A 175 -10.48 -12.92 -16.59
C THR A 175 -9.02 -13.35 -16.73
N PRO A 176 -8.56 -13.76 -17.94
CA PRO A 176 -7.17 -14.20 -18.13
C PRO A 176 -6.15 -13.12 -17.74
N MET A 177 -6.48 -11.85 -17.95
CA MET A 177 -5.62 -10.73 -17.54
C MET A 177 -5.52 -10.60 -16.01
N GLY A 178 -6.62 -10.79 -15.28
CA GLY A 178 -6.62 -10.81 -13.82
C GLY A 178 -5.75 -11.94 -13.29
N ILE A 179 -5.89 -13.14 -13.85
CA ILE A 179 -5.07 -14.30 -13.51
C ILE A 179 -3.58 -14.03 -13.73
N VAL A 180 -3.16 -13.61 -14.93
CA VAL A 180 -1.74 -13.34 -15.21
C VAL A 180 -1.17 -12.27 -14.27
N LEU A 181 -1.90 -11.19 -14.00
CA LEU A 181 -1.44 -10.11 -13.12
C LEU A 181 -1.39 -10.53 -11.65
N SER A 182 -2.38 -11.26 -11.17
CA SER A 182 -2.43 -11.72 -9.78
C SER A 182 -1.41 -12.81 -9.49
N GLU A 183 -1.20 -13.76 -10.41
CA GLU A 183 -0.08 -14.71 -10.33
C GLU A 183 1.26 -13.97 -10.30
N LEU A 184 1.52 -13.10 -11.28
CA LEU A 184 2.78 -12.35 -11.34
C LEU A 184 3.03 -11.54 -10.06
N LYS A 185 2.00 -10.85 -9.55
CA LYS A 185 2.11 -10.05 -8.31
C LYS A 185 2.52 -10.92 -7.11
N ASN A 186 1.93 -12.10 -6.96
CA ASN A 186 2.23 -13.02 -5.87
C ASN A 186 3.59 -13.72 -6.06
N ASP A 187 3.89 -14.18 -7.28
CA ASP A 187 5.13 -14.89 -7.62
C ASP A 187 6.38 -14.02 -7.45
N LEU A 188 6.26 -12.71 -7.68
CA LEU A 188 7.36 -11.76 -7.49
C LEU A 188 7.85 -11.68 -6.03
N LEU A 189 7.09 -12.17 -5.04
CA LEU A 189 7.57 -12.28 -3.65
C LEU A 189 8.62 -13.39 -3.47
N PHE A 190 8.67 -14.35 -4.40
CA PHE A 190 9.47 -15.58 -4.32
C PHE A 190 10.49 -15.72 -5.44
N ILE A 191 10.54 -14.76 -6.38
CA ILE A 191 11.53 -14.76 -7.45
C ILE A 191 12.94 -14.55 -6.88
N ASP A 192 13.91 -15.30 -7.42
CA ASP A 192 15.33 -15.07 -7.19
C ASP A 192 15.74 -13.70 -7.75
N GLU A 193 16.33 -12.86 -6.90
CA GLU A 193 16.80 -11.51 -7.24
C GLU A 193 17.74 -11.51 -8.46
N GLN A 194 18.53 -12.57 -8.65
CA GLN A 194 19.44 -12.68 -9.79
C GLN A 194 18.72 -12.64 -11.13
N LYS A 195 17.47 -13.13 -11.19
CA LYS A 195 16.65 -13.11 -12.41
C LYS A 195 16.21 -11.69 -12.80
N LEU A 196 16.26 -10.74 -11.85
CA LEU A 196 15.98 -9.32 -12.09
C LEU A 196 17.24 -8.50 -12.44
N ASN A 197 18.41 -9.13 -12.50
CA ASN A 197 19.68 -8.48 -12.85
C ASN A 197 19.94 -8.45 -14.37
N LEU A 198 18.99 -7.88 -15.12
CA LEU A 198 19.09 -7.69 -16.56
C LEU A 198 19.82 -6.40 -16.91
N LYS A 199 20.68 -6.43 -17.94
CA LYS A 199 21.35 -5.24 -18.46
C LYS A 199 20.37 -4.44 -19.33
N PRO A 200 20.60 -3.11 -19.50
CA PRO A 200 19.80 -2.31 -20.43
C PRO A 200 19.76 -2.87 -21.86
N THR A 201 20.86 -3.48 -22.33
CA THR A 201 20.93 -4.15 -23.65
C THR A 201 20.01 -5.35 -23.75
N ASP A 202 19.87 -6.11 -22.66
CA ASP A 202 19.00 -7.28 -22.60
C ASP A 202 17.55 -6.82 -22.69
N LEU A 203 17.17 -5.81 -21.90
CA LEU A 203 15.83 -5.21 -21.91
C LEU A 203 15.46 -4.62 -23.29
N GLN A 204 16.43 -4.01 -23.99
CA GLN A 204 16.22 -3.53 -25.36
C GLN A 204 15.91 -4.67 -26.34
N ASN A 205 16.65 -5.77 -26.24
CA ASN A 205 16.43 -6.95 -27.08
C ASN A 205 15.09 -7.61 -26.76
N ILE A 206 14.76 -7.77 -25.47
CA ILE A 206 13.46 -8.26 -25.01
C ILE A 206 12.32 -7.43 -25.59
N PHE A 207 12.39 -6.10 -25.47
CA PHE A 207 11.37 -5.20 -26.01
C PHE A 207 11.14 -5.44 -27.52
N LYS A 208 12.23 -5.49 -28.31
CA LYS A 208 12.14 -5.74 -29.76
C LYS A 208 11.57 -7.11 -30.07
N THR A 209 11.91 -8.13 -29.30
CA THR A 209 11.40 -9.49 -29.48
C THR A 209 9.90 -9.56 -29.18
N ILE A 210 9.42 -8.88 -28.15
CA ILE A 210 7.98 -8.75 -27.84
C ILE A 210 7.26 -8.00 -28.97
N GLU A 211 7.80 -6.87 -29.42
CA GLU A 211 7.21 -6.08 -30.51
C GLU A 211 7.09 -6.88 -31.81
N ASN A 212 8.04 -7.78 -32.07
CA ASN A 212 8.02 -8.71 -33.20
C ASN A 212 7.18 -9.98 -32.95
N ARG A 213 6.48 -10.08 -31.80
CA ARG A 213 5.65 -11.24 -31.40
C ARG A 213 6.41 -12.57 -31.34
N LYS A 214 7.69 -12.53 -30.96
CA LYS A 214 8.58 -13.69 -30.84
C LYS A 214 9.05 -13.93 -29.41
N TRP A 215 8.44 -13.25 -28.44
CA TRP A 215 8.87 -13.33 -27.06
C TRP A 215 8.34 -14.58 -26.39
N GLU A 216 9.28 -15.39 -25.94
CA GLU A 216 9.06 -16.53 -25.06
C GLU A 216 10.25 -16.60 -24.10
N HIS A 217 9.99 -17.05 -22.88
CA HIS A 217 11.02 -17.24 -21.88
C HIS A 217 10.70 -18.50 -21.07
N SER A 218 11.72 -19.31 -20.76
CA SER A 218 11.55 -20.58 -20.05
C SER A 218 11.05 -20.40 -18.62
N ASP A 219 11.45 -19.30 -17.97
CA ASP A 219 10.89 -18.88 -16.69
C ASP A 219 9.54 -18.18 -16.89
N PRO A 220 8.43 -18.73 -16.36
CA PRO A 220 7.10 -18.17 -16.55
C PRO A 220 6.91 -16.82 -15.85
N ILE A 221 7.60 -16.57 -14.72
CA ILE A 221 7.52 -15.29 -14.00
C ILE A 221 8.17 -14.21 -14.85
N ILE A 222 9.36 -14.47 -15.40
CA ILE A 222 10.03 -13.52 -16.31
C ILE A 222 9.22 -13.31 -17.59
N ASN A 223 8.64 -14.38 -18.14
CA ASN A 223 7.78 -14.27 -19.32
C ASN A 223 6.60 -13.32 -19.08
N LYS A 224 5.82 -13.55 -18.02
CA LYS A 224 4.69 -12.71 -17.61
C LYS A 224 5.13 -11.30 -17.29
N LEU A 225 6.23 -11.14 -16.55
CA LEU A 225 6.78 -9.84 -16.15
C LEU A 225 7.10 -8.98 -17.37
N MET A 226 7.86 -9.51 -18.34
CA MET A 226 8.26 -8.74 -19.51
C MET A 226 7.04 -8.34 -20.36
N LEU A 227 6.05 -9.22 -20.51
CA LEU A 227 4.79 -8.90 -21.19
C LEU A 227 4.00 -7.82 -20.45
N ALA A 228 3.84 -7.93 -19.13
CA ALA A 228 3.12 -6.94 -18.32
C ALA A 228 3.76 -5.55 -18.42
N VAL A 229 5.09 -5.47 -18.31
CA VAL A 229 5.84 -4.21 -18.47
C VAL A 229 5.69 -3.66 -19.88
N TYR A 230 5.72 -4.51 -20.90
CA TYR A 230 5.54 -4.09 -22.29
C TYR A 230 4.15 -3.49 -22.52
N PHE A 231 3.09 -4.19 -22.15
CA PHE A 231 1.73 -3.69 -22.35
C PHE A 231 1.45 -2.42 -21.55
N ASP A 232 1.94 -2.33 -20.31
CA ASP A 232 1.86 -1.11 -19.52
C ASP A 232 2.66 0.05 -20.17
N THR A 233 3.80 -0.25 -20.79
CA THR A 233 4.58 0.74 -21.55
C THR A 233 3.77 1.27 -22.74
N ILE A 234 3.18 0.38 -23.53
CA ILE A 234 2.39 0.77 -24.71
C ILE A 234 1.15 1.57 -24.31
N ASP A 235 0.43 1.14 -23.27
CA ASP A 235 -0.74 1.87 -22.75
C ASP A 235 -0.37 3.27 -22.25
N ALA A 236 0.69 3.38 -21.44
CA ALA A 236 1.15 4.68 -20.93
C ALA A 236 1.58 5.63 -22.06
N PHE A 237 2.20 5.11 -23.13
CA PHE A 237 2.54 5.89 -24.32
C PHE A 237 1.32 6.36 -25.10
N ALA A 238 0.27 5.54 -25.15
CA ALA A 238 -0.99 5.91 -25.81
C ALA A 238 -1.73 7.01 -25.04
N ARG A 239 -1.67 7.00 -23.70
CA ARG A 239 -2.39 7.93 -22.83
C ARG A 239 -1.78 9.32 -22.67
N THR A 240 -0.47 9.50 -22.88
CA THR A 240 0.17 10.82 -22.66
C THR A 240 1.39 11.09 -23.54
N SER A 241 1.57 12.35 -23.93
CA SER A 241 2.75 12.82 -24.67
C SER A 241 4.00 12.99 -23.80
N ARG A 242 3.87 12.95 -22.47
CA ARG A 242 4.97 13.17 -21.51
C ARG A 242 6.18 12.26 -21.75
N TYR A 243 5.94 11.04 -22.23
CA TYR A 243 6.98 10.03 -22.45
C TYR A 243 7.67 10.11 -23.82
N ARG A 244 7.21 10.99 -24.73
CA ARG A 244 7.77 11.09 -26.10
C ARG A 244 9.29 11.32 -26.12
N LYS A 245 9.81 12.15 -25.20
CA LYS A 245 11.25 12.42 -25.08
C LYS A 245 12.06 11.19 -24.68
N LYS A 246 11.49 10.27 -23.90
CA LYS A 246 12.15 9.06 -23.38
C LYS A 246 12.07 7.88 -24.37
N GLY A 247 11.03 7.83 -25.19
CA GLY A 247 10.79 6.73 -26.13
C GLY A 247 10.30 5.45 -25.44
N LYS A 248 9.67 4.55 -26.22
CA LYS A 248 9.03 3.32 -25.69
C LYS A 248 10.02 2.44 -24.92
N ILE A 249 11.19 2.21 -25.50
CA ILE A 249 12.26 1.42 -24.90
C ILE A 249 12.74 2.04 -23.58
N GLY A 250 12.91 3.37 -23.53
CA GLY A 250 13.35 4.04 -22.31
C GLY A 250 12.33 3.92 -21.17
N LEU A 251 11.03 4.01 -21.47
CA LEU A 251 9.98 3.80 -20.47
C LEU A 251 9.85 2.32 -20.07
N PHE A 252 10.03 1.38 -21.00
CA PHE A 252 10.05 -0.04 -20.69
C PHE A 252 11.12 -0.38 -19.66
N ILE A 253 12.35 0.14 -19.87
CA ILE A 253 13.47 -0.02 -18.92
C ILE A 253 13.16 0.65 -17.58
N GLU A 254 12.59 1.85 -17.58
CA GLU A 254 12.18 2.55 -16.36
C GLU A 254 11.15 1.74 -15.55
N LYS A 255 10.11 1.22 -16.21
CA LYS A 255 9.05 0.43 -15.56
C LYS A 255 9.58 -0.90 -15.02
N PHE A 256 10.48 -1.56 -15.76
CA PHE A 256 11.17 -2.73 -15.24
C PHE A 256 12.00 -2.40 -13.98
N ASN A 257 12.78 -1.32 -14.02
CA ASN A 257 13.61 -0.91 -12.89
C ASN A 257 12.78 -0.51 -11.66
N TYR A 258 11.59 0.05 -11.87
CA TYR A 258 10.64 0.29 -10.79
C TYR A 258 10.23 -1.02 -10.08
N ILE A 259 9.89 -2.06 -10.85
CA ILE A 259 9.53 -3.37 -10.27
C ILE A 259 10.72 -4.00 -9.54
N LYS A 260 11.93 -3.87 -10.10
CA LYS A 260 13.17 -4.31 -9.44
C LYS A 260 13.38 -3.60 -8.10
N ASP A 261 13.16 -2.29 -8.05
CA ASP A 261 13.26 -1.49 -6.81
C ASP A 261 12.18 -1.91 -5.80
N CYS A 262 10.95 -2.18 -6.26
CA CYS A 262 9.89 -2.74 -5.42
C CYS A 262 10.28 -4.08 -4.80
N HIS A 263 10.86 -5.00 -5.58
CA HIS A 263 11.35 -6.28 -5.09
C HIS A 263 12.40 -6.09 -4.00
N LYS A 264 13.43 -5.28 -4.27
CA LYS A 264 14.49 -4.96 -3.31
C LYS A 264 13.93 -4.41 -2.00
N LYS A 265 13.08 -3.37 -2.07
CA LYS A 265 12.45 -2.77 -0.88
C LYS A 265 11.61 -3.77 -0.10
N THR A 266 10.86 -4.62 -0.80
CA THR A 266 10.04 -5.68 -0.18
C THR A 266 10.91 -6.69 0.57
N MET A 267 12.02 -7.14 -0.03
CA MET A 267 12.95 -8.08 0.60
C MET A 267 13.68 -7.45 1.80
N GLU A 268 14.04 -6.16 1.74
CA GLU A 268 14.60 -5.43 2.88
C GLU A 268 13.63 -5.38 4.07
N ILE A 269 12.35 -5.09 3.82
CA ILE A 269 11.30 -5.11 4.85
C ILE A 269 11.10 -6.52 5.40
N ARG A 270 11.01 -7.52 4.52
CA ARG A 270 10.91 -8.94 4.90
C ARG A 270 12.02 -9.34 5.86
N LYS A 271 13.28 -9.00 5.52
CA LYS A 271 14.45 -9.30 6.36
C LYS A 271 14.43 -8.52 7.67
N LYS A 272 14.11 -7.22 7.63
CA LYS A 272 14.09 -6.34 8.81
C LYS A 272 13.13 -6.85 9.89
N TYR A 273 11.97 -7.36 9.49
CA TYR A 273 10.92 -7.78 10.41
C TYR A 273 10.78 -9.30 10.56
N GLY A 274 11.61 -10.09 9.87
CA GLY A 274 11.52 -11.55 9.90
C GLY A 274 10.19 -12.07 9.37
N LEU A 275 9.67 -11.45 8.31
CA LEU A 275 8.35 -11.81 7.76
C LEU A 275 8.42 -13.13 6.99
N ASN A 276 7.46 -14.00 7.27
CA ASN A 276 7.23 -15.22 6.51
C ASN A 276 6.13 -14.95 5.49
N PHE A 277 6.51 -14.87 4.22
CA PHE A 277 5.54 -14.74 3.14
C PHE A 277 4.95 -16.11 2.78
N GLU A 278 3.68 -16.12 2.42
CA GLU A 278 2.95 -17.34 2.05
C GLU A 278 2.50 -17.27 0.59
N PRO A 279 2.68 -18.31 -0.23
CA PRO A 279 2.21 -18.31 -1.62
C PRO A 279 0.69 -18.31 -1.69
N ALA A 280 0.14 -17.56 -2.64
CA ALA A 280 -1.29 -17.60 -2.96
C ALA A 280 -1.58 -18.65 -4.03
N LYS A 281 -2.72 -19.34 -3.94
CA LYS A 281 -3.23 -20.21 -5.01
C LYS A 281 -4.18 -19.41 -5.89
N ILE A 282 -3.81 -19.18 -7.14
CA ILE A 282 -4.66 -18.49 -8.12
C ILE A 282 -5.32 -19.53 -9.04
N ILE A 283 -6.62 -19.41 -9.27
CA ILE A 283 -7.41 -20.34 -10.08
C ILE A 283 -8.15 -19.53 -11.15
N GLU A 284 -7.91 -19.85 -12.42
CA GLU A 284 -8.72 -19.38 -13.53
C GLU A 284 -10.01 -20.19 -13.57
N GLY A 285 -11.15 -19.54 -13.38
CA GLY A 285 -12.44 -20.22 -13.39
C GLY A 285 -13.60 -19.34 -12.96
N ASP A 286 -14.82 -19.83 -13.23
CA ASP A 286 -16.04 -19.22 -12.73
C ASP A 286 -16.25 -19.62 -11.26
N ILE A 287 -16.40 -18.63 -10.38
CA ILE A 287 -16.67 -18.84 -8.96
C ILE A 287 -17.98 -19.63 -8.71
N LEU A 288 -18.94 -19.56 -9.64
CA LEU A 288 -20.19 -20.33 -9.55
C LEU A 288 -19.93 -21.85 -9.63
N GLU A 289 -18.79 -22.25 -10.20
CA GLU A 289 -18.36 -23.65 -10.30
C GLU A 289 -17.50 -24.10 -9.11
N LEU A 290 -17.29 -23.26 -8.08
CA LEU A 290 -16.44 -23.58 -6.92
C LEU A 290 -16.79 -24.91 -6.24
N LYS A 291 -18.08 -25.31 -6.25
CA LYS A 291 -18.53 -26.59 -5.69
C LYS A 291 -17.92 -27.82 -6.38
N SER A 292 -17.41 -27.67 -7.59
CA SER A 292 -16.67 -28.73 -8.29
C SER A 292 -15.27 -28.96 -7.70
N ILE A 293 -14.74 -28.00 -6.92
CA ILE A 293 -13.44 -28.08 -6.26
C ILE A 293 -13.64 -28.64 -4.84
N SER A 294 -13.97 -29.93 -4.75
CA SER A 294 -14.30 -30.62 -3.48
C SER A 294 -13.24 -30.46 -2.39
N ASP A 295 -11.97 -30.29 -2.79
CA ASP A 295 -10.84 -30.15 -1.87
C ASP A 295 -10.84 -28.85 -1.06
N LEU A 296 -11.73 -27.89 -1.32
CA LEU A 296 -11.78 -26.60 -0.62
C LEU A 296 -13.06 -26.41 0.22
N GLU A 297 -13.99 -27.36 0.20
CA GLU A 297 -15.25 -27.25 0.92
C GLU A 297 -15.05 -27.16 2.43
N GLY A 298 -15.66 -26.15 3.07
CA GLY A 298 -15.60 -25.93 4.51
C GLY A 298 -14.22 -25.52 5.06
N LYS A 299 -13.25 -25.19 4.21
CA LYS A 299 -11.86 -24.88 4.63
C LYS A 299 -11.57 -23.39 4.83
N PHE A 300 -12.37 -22.50 4.28
CA PHE A 300 -12.11 -21.05 4.34
C PHE A 300 -12.53 -20.44 5.69
N ASN A 301 -11.63 -19.67 6.29
CA ASN A 301 -11.90 -18.93 7.52
C ASN A 301 -12.54 -17.56 7.23
N ALA A 302 -12.28 -17.00 6.06
CA ALA A 302 -12.86 -15.74 5.63
C ALA A 302 -12.96 -15.65 4.11
N CYS A 303 -13.88 -14.79 3.66
CA CYS A 303 -13.99 -14.33 2.29
C CYS A 303 -13.83 -12.81 2.29
N ILE A 304 -12.81 -12.30 1.59
CA ILE A 304 -12.56 -10.86 1.43
C ILE A 304 -12.48 -10.59 -0.07
N THR A 305 -13.35 -9.70 -0.56
CA THR A 305 -13.35 -9.24 -1.95
C THR A 305 -13.63 -7.75 -1.97
N SER A 306 -13.15 -7.07 -3.01
CA SER A 306 -13.51 -5.66 -3.21
C SER A 306 -15.01 -5.50 -3.47
N PRO A 307 -15.60 -4.35 -3.10
CA PRO A 307 -16.96 -4.01 -3.53
C PRO A 307 -17.01 -3.86 -5.06
N PRO A 308 -18.20 -4.00 -5.68
CA PRO A 308 -18.35 -3.78 -7.10
C PRO A 308 -18.05 -2.31 -7.46
N TYR A 309 -17.14 -2.10 -8.41
CA TYR A 309 -16.78 -0.79 -8.95
C TYR A 309 -17.69 -0.41 -10.13
N TYR A 310 -18.95 -0.10 -9.82
CA TYR A 310 -20.01 0.18 -10.81
C TYR A 310 -19.65 1.24 -11.87
N PHE A 311 -18.72 2.15 -11.56
CA PHE A 311 -18.27 3.20 -12.48
C PHE A 311 -17.03 2.84 -13.32
N SER A 312 -16.34 1.75 -13.00
CA SER A 312 -15.03 1.42 -13.58
C SER A 312 -15.03 0.16 -14.43
N ILE A 313 -15.98 -0.75 -14.21
CA ILE A 313 -16.03 -2.07 -14.84
C ILE A 313 -17.49 -2.44 -15.08
N ASP A 314 -17.78 -2.97 -16.26
CA ASP A 314 -19.07 -3.61 -16.56
C ASP A 314 -18.99 -5.03 -15.99
N TYR A 315 -19.64 -5.26 -14.85
CA TYR A 315 -19.72 -6.59 -14.24
C TYR A 315 -20.76 -7.39 -15.01
N VAL A 316 -20.28 -8.24 -15.93
CA VAL A 316 -21.11 -9.19 -16.68
C VAL A 316 -21.37 -10.42 -15.81
#